data_AF-A0A8T2CL35-F1
#
_entry.id   AF-A0A8T2CL35-F1
#
_cell.length_a   1.000
_cell.length_b   1.000
_cell.length_c   1.000
_cell.angle_alpha   90.00
_cell.angle_beta   90.00
_cell.angle_gamma   90.00
#
_symmetry.space_group_name_H-M   'P 1'
#
loop_
_entity.id
_entity.type
_entity.pdbx_description
1 polymer ?
#
loop_
_entity_poly.entity_id
_entity_poly.type
_entity_poly.pdbx_seq_one_letter_code
_entity_poly.pdbx_strand_id
1 'polypeptide(L)'
;MKGITRLLNSLSRHTASVTCSPSLLVSRRSLFISAATHFPANFSDSRTTNPSRNSSRSSSFPLNWIEQRRTMFIETQSTPNPSSLMFNPGKPVMDIGSADFPNSRSAMGSPLAKAIFAIDGVVRVFFGSDFVTVTKSDDVTWDILKPDIFAVVMDFYSSGQPLFLDSQATAAKDTAIHEDDSETVAMIKELLETRIRPSVQDDGGDIEYCGFDTETGIVKLRMQGACSGCPSSSVTLKSGIENMLMHYVSEVKGVEQEFDGEEEGTSFGPME
;
A
#
# COMPACT_ATOMS: atom_id res chain seq x y z
N MET A 1 16.56 31.93 -62.32
CA MET A 1 17.88 31.30 -62.63
C MET A 1 17.99 29.99 -61.85
N LYS A 2 18.54 28.95 -62.49
CA LYS A 2 19.43 27.88 -61.96
C LYS A 2 19.54 27.82 -60.42
N GLY A 3 19.30 26.73 -59.69
CA GLY A 3 19.27 25.30 -60.00
C GLY A 3 20.15 24.51 -59.02
N ILE A 4 19.99 23.17 -59.01
CA ILE A 4 20.99 22.12 -58.69
C ILE A 4 21.24 21.82 -57.19
N THR A 5 21.49 20.60 -56.67
CA THR A 5 21.23 19.16 -56.95
C THR A 5 21.91 18.39 -55.77
N ARG A 6 21.30 17.31 -55.26
CA ARG A 6 21.85 16.10 -54.54
C ARG A 6 23.20 16.13 -53.76
N LEU A 7 23.20 15.44 -52.61
CA LEU A 7 24.00 14.22 -52.22
C LEU A 7 23.67 13.93 -50.73
N LEU A 8 23.21 12.76 -50.23
CA LEU A 8 23.54 11.32 -50.34
C LEU A 8 24.84 10.85 -49.65
N ASN A 9 24.72 9.66 -49.02
CA ASN A 9 25.72 8.81 -48.35
C ASN A 9 26.20 9.22 -46.93
N SER A 10 26.56 8.28 -46.02
CA SER A 10 26.26 6.82 -45.91
C SER A 10 26.89 6.24 -44.62
N LEU A 11 26.45 5.03 -44.21
CA LEU A 11 27.12 4.12 -43.24
C LEU A 11 27.09 4.61 -41.76
N SER A 12 27.17 3.75 -40.72
CA SER A 12 27.47 2.31 -40.70
C SER A 12 26.56 1.54 -39.72
N ARG A 13 26.49 0.22 -39.92
CA ARG A 13 25.88 -0.73 -38.98
C ARG A 13 26.92 -1.12 -37.93
N HIS A 14 26.51 -1.37 -36.69
CA HIS A 14 27.23 -2.32 -35.84
C HIS A 14 26.27 -3.34 -35.22
N THR A 15 26.40 -4.56 -35.70
CA THR A 15 25.82 -5.78 -35.14
C THR A 15 26.73 -6.31 -34.05
N ALA A 16 26.18 -6.68 -32.89
CA ALA A 16 26.87 -7.50 -31.90
C ALA A 16 25.88 -8.48 -31.25
N SER A 17 25.77 -9.67 -31.80
CA SER A 17 25.05 -10.81 -31.22
C SER A 17 26.03 -11.66 -30.41
N VAL A 18 25.71 -11.98 -29.15
CA VAL A 18 26.45 -12.98 -28.37
C VAL A 18 25.51 -14.05 -27.83
N THR A 19 25.66 -15.20 -28.48
CA THR A 19 25.26 -16.59 -28.18
C THR A 19 24.66 -16.96 -26.81
N CYS A 20 23.59 -17.73 -26.91
CA CYS A 20 22.97 -18.60 -25.89
C CYS A 20 23.88 -19.78 -25.47
N SER A 21 23.76 -20.26 -24.23
CA SER A 21 23.58 -21.71 -23.92
C SER A 21 23.12 -21.97 -22.47
N PRO A 22 22.33 -23.02 -22.21
CA PRO A 22 21.75 -23.32 -20.89
C PRO A 22 22.51 -24.43 -20.13
N SER A 23 22.22 -24.59 -18.83
CA SER A 23 22.50 -25.84 -18.11
C SER A 23 21.34 -26.21 -17.18
N LEU A 24 20.75 -27.38 -17.44
CA LEU A 24 19.77 -28.09 -16.61
C LEU A 24 20.45 -29.32 -15.97
N LEU A 25 19.69 -30.05 -15.14
CA LEU A 25 20.07 -31.28 -14.40
C LEU A 25 20.82 -30.96 -13.09
N VAL A 26 20.63 -31.68 -11.97
CA VAL A 26 20.14 -33.05 -11.78
C VAL A 26 19.14 -33.16 -10.62
N SER A 27 18.07 -33.94 -10.81
CA SER A 27 17.23 -34.46 -9.73
C SER A 27 17.86 -35.70 -9.09
N ARG A 28 17.94 -35.77 -7.74
CA ARG A 28 18.08 -37.04 -7.01
C ARG A 28 17.23 -37.10 -5.75
N ARG A 29 16.23 -38.00 -5.79
CA ARG A 29 15.57 -38.54 -4.60
C ARG A 29 16.55 -39.39 -3.79
N SER A 30 16.39 -39.39 -2.47
CA SER A 30 16.86 -40.47 -1.60
C SER A 30 15.70 -40.96 -0.74
N LEU A 31 15.23 -42.17 -1.02
CA LEU A 31 14.35 -42.92 -0.13
C LEU A 31 15.23 -43.55 0.95
N PHE A 32 14.82 -43.46 2.22
CA PHE A 32 15.32 -44.36 3.26
C PHE A 32 14.16 -45.16 3.87
N ILE A 33 14.44 -46.45 4.04
CA ILE A 33 13.55 -47.53 4.42
C ILE A 33 14.02 -48.05 5.79
N SER A 34 13.15 -48.77 6.50
CA SER A 34 13.42 -49.59 7.70
C SER A 34 13.19 -48.87 9.05
N ALA A 35 12.66 -49.54 10.08
CA ALA A 35 11.99 -50.84 10.11
C ALA A 35 11.07 -50.93 11.33
N ALA A 36 10.03 -51.76 11.25
CA ALA A 36 9.26 -52.18 12.42
C ALA A 36 9.91 -53.41 13.07
N THR A 37 9.92 -53.45 14.40
CA THR A 37 10.20 -54.66 15.20
C THR A 37 9.00 -54.98 16.08
N HIS A 38 8.61 -56.26 16.10
CA HIS A 38 7.46 -56.80 16.84
C HIS A 38 7.91 -57.75 17.97
N PHE A 39 6.95 -58.12 18.83
CA PHE A 39 6.95 -59.22 19.83
C PHE A 39 7.70 -59.02 21.16
N PRO A 40 7.35 -59.78 22.24
CA PRO A 40 6.07 -60.43 22.63
C PRO A 40 5.44 -59.72 23.86
N ALA A 41 4.14 -59.78 24.23
CA ALA A 41 3.16 -60.86 24.48
C ALA A 41 3.08 -61.39 25.95
N ASN A 42 1.85 -61.35 26.50
CA ASN A 42 1.25 -62.08 27.65
C ASN A 42 1.74 -61.90 29.10
N PHE A 43 0.81 -61.45 29.98
CA PHE A 43 0.48 -62.14 31.24
C PHE A 43 -0.97 -61.83 31.70
N SER A 44 -1.52 -62.66 32.60
CA SER A 44 -2.90 -62.62 33.14
C SER A 44 -2.88 -62.54 34.69
N ASP A 45 -3.95 -62.57 35.48
CA ASP A 45 -5.40 -62.62 35.27
C ASP A 45 -6.07 -61.78 36.39
N SER A 46 -7.41 -61.80 36.45
CA SER A 46 -8.18 -61.81 37.69
C SER A 46 -8.36 -60.48 38.46
N ARG A 47 -9.49 -59.84 38.14
CA ARG A 47 -10.66 -59.78 39.05
C ARG A 47 -10.42 -59.23 40.46
N THR A 48 -10.88 -58.01 40.75
CA THR A 48 -11.56 -57.65 42.02
C THR A 48 -12.48 -56.43 41.87
N THR A 49 -13.73 -56.64 42.30
CA THR A 49 -14.89 -55.74 42.58
C THR A 49 -14.82 -54.21 42.38
N ASN A 50 -15.86 -53.69 41.72
CA ASN A 50 -16.40 -52.32 41.92
C ASN A 50 -16.67 -52.01 43.40
N PRO A 51 -16.59 -50.72 43.78
CA PRO A 51 -17.74 -50.11 44.43
C PRO A 51 -18.22 -48.83 43.73
N SER A 52 -19.53 -48.66 43.73
CA SER A 52 -20.24 -47.49 43.18
C SER A 52 -19.88 -46.19 43.89
N ARG A 53 -19.69 -45.09 43.13
CA ARG A 53 -20.17 -43.76 43.56
C ARG A 53 -20.24 -42.71 42.45
N ASN A 54 -21.34 -41.94 42.53
CA ASN A 54 -21.62 -40.64 41.92
C ASN A 54 -21.43 -40.46 40.40
N SER A 55 -22.57 -40.52 39.71
CA SER A 55 -22.82 -39.85 38.44
C SER A 55 -22.75 -38.32 38.59
N SER A 56 -21.54 -37.75 38.55
CA SER A 56 -21.37 -36.36 38.19
C SER A 56 -21.61 -36.24 36.68
N ARG A 57 -22.73 -35.63 36.27
CA ARG A 57 -22.93 -35.23 34.86
C ARG A 57 -21.88 -34.18 34.52
N SER A 58 -20.72 -34.60 34.03
CA SER A 58 -19.86 -33.74 33.23
C SER A 58 -20.66 -33.40 31.98
N SER A 59 -21.26 -32.21 31.97
CA SER A 59 -21.56 -31.53 30.73
C SER A 59 -20.22 -31.28 30.06
N SER A 60 -19.81 -32.22 29.20
CA SER A 60 -18.76 -31.99 28.23
C SER A 60 -19.28 -30.93 27.26
N PHE A 61 -19.21 -29.67 27.70
CA PHE A 61 -19.27 -28.54 26.79
C PHE A 61 -18.26 -28.87 25.69
N PRO A 62 -18.64 -28.79 24.40
CA PRO A 62 -17.63 -28.80 23.38
C PRO A 62 -16.72 -27.62 23.70
N LEU A 63 -15.48 -27.90 24.09
CA LEU A 63 -14.41 -26.97 23.76
C LEU A 63 -14.40 -26.94 22.23
N ASN A 64 -15.23 -26.04 21.67
CA ASN A 64 -14.78 -25.23 20.56
C ASN A 64 -13.53 -24.52 21.09
N TRP A 65 -12.42 -25.25 20.98
CA TRP A 65 -11.12 -24.67 20.77
C TRP A 65 -11.30 -23.87 19.48
N ILE A 66 -11.74 -22.63 19.64
CA ILE A 66 -11.71 -21.64 18.56
C ILE A 66 -10.26 -21.66 18.14
N GLU A 67 -10.02 -22.23 16.97
CA GLU A 67 -8.72 -22.31 16.35
C GLU A 67 -8.26 -20.85 16.26
N GLN A 68 -7.38 -20.43 17.18
CA GLN A 68 -6.83 -19.07 17.17
C GLN A 68 -5.89 -19.00 15.97
N ARG A 69 -6.50 -18.83 14.79
CA ARG A 69 -5.86 -18.46 13.54
C ARG A 69 -5.38 -17.02 13.65
N ARG A 70 -4.38 -16.82 14.51
CA ARG A 70 -3.41 -15.73 14.43
C ARG A 70 -2.50 -16.00 13.24
N THR A 71 -3.10 -15.97 12.05
CA THR A 71 -2.43 -16.13 10.76
C THR A 71 -2.61 -14.87 9.93
N MET A 72 -2.60 -13.71 10.60
CA MET A 72 -2.38 -12.43 9.95
C MET A 72 -0.88 -12.19 9.97
N PHE A 73 -0.29 -12.07 8.78
CA PHE A 73 1.11 -11.78 8.58
C PHE A 73 1.17 -10.45 7.83
N ILE A 74 1.89 -9.47 8.39
CA ILE A 74 2.03 -8.15 7.78
C ILE A 74 3.40 -8.12 7.12
N GLU A 75 3.43 -8.00 5.80
CA GLU A 75 4.67 -7.79 5.05
C GLU A 75 5.06 -6.30 5.06
N THR A 76 6.34 -6.00 4.96
CA THR A 76 6.82 -4.61 4.81
C THR A 76 7.58 -4.45 3.51
N GLN A 77 7.25 -3.40 2.76
CA GLN A 77 7.91 -3.05 1.51
C GLN A 77 8.53 -1.64 1.61
N SER A 78 9.74 -1.49 1.08
CA SER A 78 10.48 -0.23 1.06
C SER A 78 10.00 0.66 -0.09
N THR A 79 9.70 1.93 0.21
CA THR A 79 9.37 2.94 -0.81
C THR A 79 10.63 3.70 -1.27
N PRO A 80 10.58 4.48 -2.36
CA PRO A 80 11.67 5.40 -2.72
C PRO A 80 11.95 6.48 -1.67
N ASN A 81 11.02 6.75 -0.75
CA ASN A 81 11.18 7.70 0.34
C ASN A 81 11.71 6.97 1.61
N PRO A 82 12.95 7.22 2.07
CA PRO A 82 13.54 6.50 3.19
C PRO A 82 12.81 6.71 4.54
N SER A 83 12.07 7.82 4.66
CA SER A 83 11.25 8.12 5.84
C SER A 83 9.83 7.55 5.72
N SER A 84 9.47 6.83 4.64
CA SER A 84 8.19 6.14 4.47
C SER A 84 8.33 4.64 4.23
N LEU A 85 7.52 3.84 4.92
CA LEU A 85 7.49 2.38 4.79
C LEU A 85 6.06 1.89 4.59
N MET A 86 5.90 0.92 3.68
CA MET A 86 4.62 0.33 3.33
C MET A 86 4.40 -0.97 4.12
N PHE A 87 3.22 -1.13 4.71
CA PHE A 87 2.80 -2.27 5.53
C PHE A 87 1.60 -2.95 4.89
N ASN A 88 1.76 -4.22 4.51
CA ASN A 88 0.80 -4.97 3.72
C ASN A 88 0.12 -6.02 4.61
N PRO A 89 -1.09 -5.75 5.17
CA PRO A 89 -1.80 -6.66 6.06
C PRO A 89 -2.28 -8.00 5.43
N GLY A 90 -2.12 -8.19 4.12
CA GLY A 90 -2.64 -9.36 3.40
C GLY A 90 -4.18 -9.39 3.32
N LYS A 91 -4.81 -8.23 3.52
CA LYS A 91 -6.25 -7.97 3.40
C LYS A 91 -6.42 -6.58 2.77
N PRO A 92 -7.53 -6.31 2.06
CA PRO A 92 -7.87 -4.95 1.68
C PRO A 92 -7.87 -4.00 2.90
N VAL A 93 -7.38 -2.79 2.67
CA VAL A 93 -7.48 -1.64 3.57
C VAL A 93 -8.62 -0.78 3.06
N MET A 94 -8.48 -0.20 1.86
CA MET A 94 -9.52 0.56 1.17
C MET A 94 -10.19 -0.30 0.07
N ASP A 95 -11.53 -0.40 0.09
CA ASP A 95 -12.27 -1.07 -0.99
C ASP A 95 -12.23 -0.27 -2.32
N ILE A 96 -12.16 1.06 -2.22
CA ILE A 96 -12.19 2.01 -3.35
C ILE A 96 -11.29 3.20 -2.96
N GLY A 97 -10.49 3.70 -3.91
CA GLY A 97 -9.67 4.89 -3.73
C GLY A 97 -8.64 4.77 -2.61
N SER A 98 -8.29 5.92 -2.04
CA SER A 98 -7.26 6.06 -1.02
C SER A 98 -7.64 7.13 0.01
N ALA A 99 -6.86 7.24 1.09
CA ALA A 99 -7.00 8.28 2.11
C ALA A 99 -5.64 8.70 2.68
N ASP A 100 -5.30 10.00 2.57
CA ASP A 100 -4.11 10.60 3.22
C ASP A 100 -4.48 11.23 4.56
N PHE A 101 -3.63 11.00 5.56
CA PHE A 101 -3.73 11.63 6.87
C PHE A 101 -2.42 12.38 7.16
N PRO A 102 -2.27 13.63 6.68
CA PRO A 102 -1.03 14.40 6.85
C PRO A 102 -0.77 14.84 8.30
N ASN A 103 -1.74 14.66 9.20
CA ASN A 103 -1.59 14.97 10.63
C ASN A 103 -2.61 14.21 11.51
N SER A 104 -2.35 14.16 12.82
CA SER A 104 -3.19 13.47 13.80
C SER A 104 -4.66 13.97 13.86
N ARG A 105 -4.94 15.23 13.49
CA ARG A 105 -6.32 15.77 13.46
C ARG A 105 -7.12 15.15 12.31
N SER A 106 -6.55 15.05 11.11
CA SER A 106 -7.20 14.38 9.96
C SER A 106 -7.48 12.89 10.25
N ALA A 107 -6.62 12.24 11.02
CA ALA A 107 -6.76 10.83 11.41
C ALA A 107 -7.92 10.55 12.38
N MET A 108 -8.56 11.57 12.98
CA MET A 108 -9.59 11.36 14.01
C MET A 108 -10.80 10.54 13.55
N GLY A 109 -11.13 10.58 12.25
CA GLY A 109 -12.23 9.82 11.65
C GLY A 109 -11.95 8.33 11.44
N SER A 110 -10.68 7.89 11.54
CA SER A 110 -10.29 6.48 11.37
C SER A 110 -9.69 5.90 12.66
N PRO A 111 -10.27 4.84 13.24
CA PRO A 111 -9.70 4.18 14.42
C PRO A 111 -8.28 3.64 14.17
N LEU A 112 -8.00 3.12 12.98
CA LEU A 112 -6.69 2.62 12.60
C LEU A 112 -5.67 3.78 12.48
N ALA A 113 -5.99 4.83 11.72
CA ALA A 113 -5.06 5.94 11.54
C ALA A 113 -4.76 6.63 12.88
N LYS A 114 -5.79 6.86 13.69
CA LYS A 114 -5.66 7.42 15.04
C LYS A 114 -4.78 6.57 15.96
N ALA A 115 -4.89 5.25 15.89
CA ALA A 115 -4.07 4.35 16.69
C ALA A 115 -2.61 4.33 16.23
N ILE A 116 -2.34 4.40 14.93
CA ILE A 116 -0.98 4.52 14.39
C ILE A 116 -0.37 5.88 14.76
N PHE A 117 -1.13 6.97 14.69
CA PHE A 117 -0.71 8.30 15.13
C PHE A 117 -0.49 8.45 16.65
N ALA A 118 -0.90 7.47 17.45
CA ALA A 118 -0.57 7.43 18.87
C ALA A 118 0.83 6.87 19.18
N ILE A 119 1.55 6.40 18.15
CA ILE A 119 2.94 5.95 18.24
C ILE A 119 3.86 7.17 18.03
N ASP A 120 4.72 7.43 19.02
CA ASP A 120 5.67 8.54 18.95
C ASP A 120 6.62 8.42 17.74
N GLY A 121 6.73 9.49 16.95
CA GLY A 121 7.55 9.53 15.74
C GLY A 121 6.81 9.25 14.42
N VAL A 122 5.48 9.00 14.45
CA VAL A 122 4.65 8.99 13.23
C VAL A 122 4.26 10.41 12.81
N VAL A 123 4.50 10.73 11.53
CA VAL A 123 4.24 12.07 10.94
C VAL A 123 3.04 12.06 9.99
N ARG A 124 2.94 11.05 9.11
CA ARG A 124 1.81 10.84 8.19
C ARG A 124 1.43 9.37 8.17
N VAL A 125 0.14 9.11 7.98
CA VAL A 125 -0.41 7.80 7.65
C VAL A 125 -1.16 7.92 6.33
N PHE A 126 -1.07 6.92 5.47
CA PHE A 126 -1.78 6.86 4.20
C PHE A 126 -2.33 5.45 3.98
N PHE A 127 -3.58 5.35 3.50
CA PHE A 127 -4.22 4.08 3.16
C PHE A 127 -4.36 3.93 1.65
N GLY A 128 -3.69 2.91 1.11
CA GLY A 128 -3.92 2.40 -0.24
C GLY A 128 -5.01 1.32 -0.25
N SER A 129 -5.09 0.61 -1.37
CA SER A 129 -6.08 -0.47 -1.60
C SER A 129 -5.86 -1.66 -0.66
N ASP A 130 -4.63 -2.19 -0.56
CA ASP A 130 -4.27 -3.36 0.27
C ASP A 130 -3.09 -3.10 1.22
N PHE A 131 -2.66 -1.84 1.36
CA PHE A 131 -1.51 -1.42 2.16
C PHE A 131 -1.77 -0.17 3.00
N VAL A 132 -0.97 -0.02 4.06
CA VAL A 132 -0.86 1.20 4.87
C VAL A 132 0.58 1.72 4.74
N THR A 133 0.75 2.93 4.23
CA THR A 133 2.04 3.63 4.29
C THR A 133 2.11 4.46 5.56
N VAL A 134 3.21 4.34 6.29
CA VAL A 134 3.52 5.21 7.43
C VAL A 134 4.77 6.02 7.09
N THR A 135 4.71 7.34 7.29
CA THR A 135 5.87 8.22 7.24
C THR A 135 6.29 8.56 8.67
N LYS A 136 7.56 8.31 8.99
CA LYS A 136 8.16 8.62 10.29
C LYS A 136 8.87 9.97 10.28
N SER A 137 9.15 10.51 11.46
CA SER A 137 10.08 11.61 11.66
C SER A 137 11.54 11.15 11.55
N ASP A 138 12.48 12.09 11.41
CA ASP A 138 13.90 11.76 11.18
C ASP A 138 14.67 11.36 12.45
N ASP A 139 14.13 11.66 13.63
CA ASP A 139 14.69 11.33 14.94
C ASP A 139 14.45 9.89 15.42
N VAL A 140 13.51 9.16 14.80
CA VAL A 140 13.15 7.78 15.16
C VAL A 140 13.59 6.77 14.09
N THR A 141 13.91 5.53 14.48
CA THR A 141 14.30 4.44 13.57
C THR A 141 13.18 3.42 13.34
N TRP A 142 13.19 2.77 12.18
CA TRP A 142 12.19 1.75 11.83
C TRP A 142 12.22 0.52 12.73
N ASP A 143 13.35 0.22 13.39
CA ASP A 143 13.47 -0.93 14.29
C ASP A 143 12.63 -0.79 15.57
N ILE A 144 12.34 0.45 15.97
CA ILE A 144 11.46 0.78 17.11
C ILE A 144 10.00 0.83 16.63
N LEU A 145 9.73 1.53 15.52
CA LEU A 145 8.36 1.73 15.01
C LEU A 145 7.69 0.45 14.48
N LYS A 146 8.44 -0.45 13.85
CA LYS A 146 7.88 -1.67 13.23
C LYS A 146 7.10 -2.55 14.23
N PRO A 147 7.67 -2.96 15.39
CA PRO A 147 6.92 -3.69 16.41
C PRO A 147 5.59 -3.05 16.81
N ASP A 148 5.58 -1.73 17.05
CA ASP A 148 4.41 -1.02 17.54
C ASP A 148 3.33 -0.87 16.45
N ILE A 149 3.73 -0.53 15.22
CA ILE A 149 2.83 -0.46 14.06
C ILE A 149 2.22 -1.85 13.79
N PHE A 150 3.03 -2.92 13.83
CA PHE A 150 2.52 -4.28 13.69
C PHE A 150 1.50 -4.63 14.78
N ALA A 151 1.75 -4.26 16.03
CA ALA A 151 0.83 -4.50 17.14
C ALA A 151 -0.52 -3.78 16.91
N VAL A 152 -0.49 -2.50 16.54
CA VAL A 152 -1.69 -1.69 16.25
C VAL A 152 -2.49 -2.26 15.07
N VAL A 153 -1.84 -2.57 13.95
CA VAL A 153 -2.52 -3.11 12.76
C VAL A 153 -3.13 -4.49 13.07
N MET A 154 -2.40 -5.37 13.76
CA MET A 154 -2.93 -6.68 14.16
C MET A 154 -4.12 -6.57 15.13
N ASP A 155 -4.09 -5.64 16.09
CA ASP A 155 -5.19 -5.43 17.04
C ASP A 155 -6.44 -4.86 16.35
N PHE A 156 -6.28 -3.87 15.47
CA PHE A 156 -7.37 -3.32 14.66
C PHE A 156 -8.08 -4.41 13.84
N TYR A 157 -7.34 -5.21 13.06
CA TYR A 157 -7.93 -6.28 12.25
C TYR A 157 -8.42 -7.49 13.08
N SER A 158 -8.02 -7.61 14.35
CA SER A 158 -8.52 -8.64 15.28
C SER A 158 -9.77 -8.20 16.04
N SER A 159 -9.90 -6.90 16.33
CA SER A 159 -11.04 -6.29 17.01
C SER A 159 -12.25 -6.08 16.10
N GLY A 160 -12.05 -6.05 14.78
CA GLY A 160 -13.12 -5.91 13.80
C GLY A 160 -13.78 -4.53 13.81
N GLN A 161 -13.06 -3.50 14.29
CA GLN A 161 -13.51 -2.11 14.22
C GLN A 161 -13.66 -1.66 12.76
N PRO A 162 -14.60 -0.74 12.44
CA PRO A 162 -14.68 -0.16 11.11
C PRO A 162 -13.45 0.72 10.84
N LEU A 163 -13.00 0.78 9.57
CA LEU A 163 -11.86 1.61 9.19
C LEU A 163 -12.13 3.11 9.37
N PHE A 164 -13.40 3.51 9.27
CA PHE A 164 -13.88 4.86 9.49
C PHE A 164 -15.10 4.86 10.43
N LEU A 165 -15.18 5.84 11.30
CA LEU A 165 -16.31 6.01 12.22
C LEU A 165 -17.55 6.57 11.51
N ASP A 166 -17.34 7.43 10.53
CA ASP A 166 -18.40 8.05 9.72
C ASP A 166 -18.49 7.39 8.35
N SER A 167 -19.69 6.96 7.94
CA SER A 167 -19.91 6.33 6.62
C SER A 167 -19.77 7.28 5.42
N GLN A 168 -19.44 8.55 5.66
CA GLN A 168 -19.10 9.55 4.64
C GLN A 168 -17.60 9.84 4.55
N ALA A 169 -16.74 9.19 5.35
CA ALA A 169 -15.29 9.37 5.25
C ALA A 169 -14.82 8.98 3.84
N THR A 170 -14.44 9.99 3.07
CA THR A 170 -14.39 9.91 1.62
C THR A 170 -13.15 9.15 1.16
N ALA A 171 -13.36 7.96 0.60
CA ALA A 171 -12.43 7.43 -0.39
C ALA A 171 -12.24 8.48 -1.50
N ALA A 172 -11.00 8.85 -1.82
CA ALA A 172 -10.72 9.77 -2.90
C ALA A 172 -11.32 9.25 -4.23
N LYS A 173 -12.35 9.95 -4.71
CA LYS A 173 -13.01 9.76 -6.02
C LYS A 173 -12.80 10.98 -6.93
N ASP A 174 -11.65 11.62 -6.75
CA ASP A 174 -11.18 12.79 -7.51
C ASP A 174 -11.06 12.51 -9.03
N THR A 175 -10.74 11.27 -9.39
CA THR A 175 -10.71 10.80 -10.79
C THR A 175 -12.07 10.36 -11.34
N ALA A 176 -13.16 10.47 -10.58
CA ALA A 176 -14.49 10.16 -11.11
C ALA A 176 -14.85 11.10 -12.27
N ILE A 177 -15.21 10.52 -13.42
CA ILE A 177 -15.64 11.27 -14.60
C ILE A 177 -17.10 11.67 -14.41
N HIS A 178 -17.38 12.96 -14.51
CA HIS A 178 -18.71 13.56 -14.41
C HIS A 178 -19.23 13.99 -15.80
N GLU A 179 -20.55 14.10 -15.96
CA GLU A 179 -21.16 14.52 -17.23
C GLU A 179 -20.79 15.97 -17.62
N ASP A 180 -20.41 16.79 -16.65
CA ASP A 180 -19.94 18.17 -16.83
C ASP A 180 -18.43 18.30 -17.12
N ASP A 181 -17.66 17.21 -17.04
CA ASP A 181 -16.22 17.23 -17.37
C ASP A 181 -16.02 17.45 -18.89
N SER A 182 -15.01 18.24 -19.26
CA SER A 182 -14.60 18.33 -20.66
C SER A 182 -13.95 17.02 -21.13
N GLU A 183 -13.97 16.75 -22.44
CA GLU A 183 -13.29 15.58 -23.05
C GLU A 183 -11.81 15.51 -22.63
N THR A 184 -11.13 16.65 -22.56
CA THR A 184 -9.75 16.77 -22.07
C THR A 184 -9.62 16.35 -20.60
N VAL A 185 -10.53 16.79 -19.71
CA VAL A 185 -10.51 16.44 -18.28
C VAL A 185 -10.82 14.95 -18.07
N ALA A 186 -11.80 14.41 -18.80
CA ALA A 186 -12.11 12.98 -18.77
C ALA A 186 -10.89 12.14 -19.21
N MET A 187 -10.20 12.54 -20.27
CA MET A 187 -8.98 11.87 -20.75
C MET A 187 -7.81 11.98 -19.75
N ILE A 188 -7.64 13.14 -19.09
CA ILE A 188 -6.65 13.30 -18.00
C ILE A 188 -6.98 12.33 -16.86
N LYS A 189 -8.22 12.33 -16.35
CA LYS A 189 -8.66 11.43 -15.27
C LYS A 189 -8.46 9.95 -15.61
N GLU A 190 -8.79 9.53 -16.84
CA GLU A 190 -8.56 8.15 -17.31
C GLU A 190 -7.07 7.79 -17.32
N LEU A 191 -6.19 8.68 -17.80
CA LEU A 191 -4.74 8.43 -17.82
C LEU A 191 -4.12 8.38 -16.41
N LEU A 192 -4.60 9.24 -15.50
CA LEU A 192 -4.17 9.21 -14.10
C LEU A 192 -4.52 7.84 -13.49
N GLU A 193 -5.79 7.43 -13.59
CA GLU A 193 -6.30 6.18 -13.01
C GLU A 193 -5.67 4.92 -13.62
N THR A 194 -5.54 4.86 -14.95
CA THR A 194 -5.16 3.62 -15.65
C THR A 194 -3.65 3.38 -15.76
N ARG A 195 -2.80 4.41 -15.59
CA ARG A 195 -1.35 4.29 -15.80
C ARG A 195 -0.49 4.90 -14.71
N ILE A 196 -0.90 6.04 -14.15
CA ILE A 196 -0.08 6.77 -13.19
C ILE A 196 -0.30 6.21 -11.78
N ARG A 197 -1.55 6.21 -11.28
CA ARG A 197 -1.88 5.72 -9.93
C ARG A 197 -1.33 4.33 -9.61
N PRO A 198 -1.40 3.31 -10.51
CA PRO A 198 -0.81 2.00 -10.22
C PRO A 198 0.70 2.09 -9.93
N SER A 199 1.44 2.87 -10.72
CA SER A 199 2.89 3.06 -10.53
C SER A 199 3.22 3.84 -9.26
N VAL A 200 2.36 4.77 -8.84
CA VAL A 200 2.54 5.59 -7.64
C VAL A 200 2.15 4.83 -6.37
N GLN A 201 1.16 3.95 -6.46
CA GLN A 201 0.74 3.06 -5.38
C GLN A 201 1.76 1.93 -5.12
N ASP A 202 2.42 1.41 -6.17
CA ASP A 202 3.59 0.52 -6.00
C ASP A 202 4.73 1.19 -5.20
N ASP A 203 4.90 2.52 -5.35
CA ASP A 203 5.82 3.35 -4.56
C ASP A 203 5.26 3.77 -3.17
N GLY A 204 4.08 3.29 -2.79
CA GLY A 204 3.45 3.53 -1.48
C GLY A 204 2.83 4.92 -1.30
N GLY A 205 2.52 5.63 -2.38
CA GLY A 205 1.80 6.91 -2.36
C GLY A 205 0.56 6.89 -3.24
N ASP A 206 0.02 8.08 -3.53
CA ASP A 206 -0.99 8.28 -4.55
C ASP A 206 -0.96 9.72 -5.07
N ILE A 207 -1.77 10.01 -6.08
CA ILE A 207 -2.04 11.36 -6.55
C ILE A 207 -3.52 11.66 -6.49
N GLU A 208 -3.84 12.92 -6.22
CA GLU A 208 -5.19 13.46 -6.25
C GLU A 208 -5.28 14.56 -7.32
N TYR A 209 -6.29 14.48 -8.17
CA TYR A 209 -6.57 15.46 -9.20
C TYR A 209 -7.31 16.67 -8.61
N CYS A 210 -6.63 17.82 -8.56
CA CYS A 210 -7.22 19.07 -8.06
C CYS A 210 -7.95 19.87 -9.15
N GLY A 211 -7.51 19.77 -10.41
CA GLY A 211 -8.13 20.48 -11.53
C GLY A 211 -7.24 20.66 -12.75
N PHE A 212 -7.81 21.27 -13.79
CA PHE A 212 -7.13 21.61 -15.04
C PHE A 212 -7.54 23.01 -15.48
N ASP A 213 -6.55 23.85 -15.78
CA ASP A 213 -6.76 25.18 -16.36
C ASP A 213 -6.67 25.08 -17.88
N THR A 214 -7.80 25.31 -18.57
CA THR A 214 -7.92 25.24 -20.02
C THR A 214 -7.24 26.39 -20.77
N GLU A 215 -6.99 27.54 -20.13
CA GLU A 215 -6.31 28.67 -20.77
C GLU A 215 -4.79 28.48 -20.76
N THR A 216 -4.24 28.13 -19.60
CA THR A 216 -2.79 27.89 -19.47
C THR A 216 -2.40 26.50 -19.98
N GLY A 217 -3.27 25.49 -19.85
CA GLY A 217 -2.98 24.09 -20.12
C GLY A 217 -2.30 23.38 -18.95
N ILE A 218 -2.48 23.86 -17.72
CA ILE A 218 -1.81 23.34 -16.52
C ILE A 218 -2.74 22.38 -15.76
N VAL A 219 -2.26 21.17 -15.49
CA VAL A 219 -2.92 20.20 -14.60
C VAL A 219 -2.40 20.38 -13.18
N LYS A 220 -3.30 20.54 -12.20
CA LYS A 220 -2.97 20.63 -10.78
C LYS A 220 -3.19 19.28 -10.10
N LEU A 221 -2.15 18.77 -9.44
CA LEU A 221 -2.18 17.50 -8.71
C LEU A 221 -1.66 17.70 -7.29
N ARG A 222 -2.31 17.07 -6.31
CA ARG A 222 -1.76 16.90 -4.95
C ARG A 222 -1.08 15.54 -4.85
N MET A 223 0.10 15.50 -4.24
CA MET A 223 0.83 14.25 -3.97
C MET A 223 0.46 13.75 -2.57
N GLN A 224 0.14 12.47 -2.43
CA GLN A 224 -0.27 11.82 -1.17
C GLN A 224 0.71 10.69 -0.76
N GLY A 225 0.63 10.23 0.50
CA GLY A 225 1.43 9.12 1.03
C GLY A 225 2.94 9.34 0.92
N ALA A 226 3.69 8.30 0.51
CA ALA A 226 5.15 8.32 0.43
C ALA A 226 5.71 9.41 -0.51
N CYS A 227 4.94 9.79 -1.53
CA CYS A 227 5.34 10.78 -2.54
C CYS A 227 5.25 12.23 -2.02
N SER A 228 4.49 12.46 -0.95
CA SER A 228 4.26 13.78 -0.38
C SER A 228 5.39 14.19 0.60
N GLY A 229 5.97 15.37 0.39
CA GLY A 229 7.06 15.89 1.22
C GLY A 229 8.47 15.34 0.92
N CYS A 230 8.63 14.46 -0.08
CA CYS A 230 9.94 13.94 -0.47
C CYS A 230 10.54 14.76 -1.63
N PRO A 231 11.58 15.59 -1.42
CA PRO A 231 12.06 16.55 -2.43
C PRO A 231 12.79 15.89 -3.62
N SER A 232 13.34 14.70 -3.45
CA SER A 232 13.89 13.90 -4.57
C SER A 232 12.79 13.29 -5.42
N SER A 233 11.80 12.66 -4.77
CA SER A 233 10.74 11.93 -5.44
C SER A 233 9.70 12.85 -6.10
N SER A 234 9.37 13.99 -5.47
CA SER A 234 8.36 14.91 -6.01
C SER A 234 8.77 15.50 -7.37
N VAL A 235 10.04 15.87 -7.55
CA VAL A 235 10.57 16.40 -8.82
C VAL A 235 10.53 15.33 -9.90
N THR A 236 11.06 14.13 -9.63
CA THR A 236 11.11 13.04 -10.62
C THR A 236 9.71 12.54 -10.99
N LEU A 237 8.82 12.35 -10.00
CA LEU A 237 7.45 11.92 -10.22
C LEU A 237 6.66 12.96 -11.01
N LYS A 238 6.75 14.25 -10.62
CA LYS A 238 6.12 15.35 -11.35
C LYS A 238 6.54 15.34 -12.82
N SER A 239 7.84 15.32 -13.11
CA SER A 239 8.33 15.28 -14.49
C SER A 239 7.94 14.01 -15.25
N GLY A 240 7.81 12.86 -14.57
CA GLY A 240 7.28 11.63 -15.16
C GLY A 240 5.83 11.76 -15.59
N ILE A 241 4.98 12.30 -14.70
CA ILE A 241 3.55 12.55 -14.96
C ILE A 241 3.37 13.59 -16.06
N GLU A 242 4.10 14.70 -15.99
CA GLU A 242 4.04 15.80 -16.96
C GLU A 242 4.39 15.32 -18.37
N ASN A 243 5.50 14.61 -18.53
CA ASN A 243 5.88 14.02 -19.82
C ASN A 243 4.83 13.02 -20.35
N MET A 244 4.17 12.27 -19.47
CA MET A 244 3.14 11.31 -19.87
C MET A 244 1.86 12.02 -20.34
N LEU A 245 1.36 12.99 -19.56
CA LEU A 245 0.15 13.75 -19.91
C LEU A 245 0.35 14.56 -21.19
N MET A 246 1.47 15.27 -21.34
CA MET A 246 1.80 16.01 -22.58
C MET A 246 1.95 15.11 -23.82
N HIS A 247 2.24 13.82 -23.65
CA HIS A 247 2.35 12.88 -24.78
C HIS A 247 1.00 12.39 -25.28
N TYR A 248 0.04 12.18 -24.38
CA TYR A 248 -1.29 11.64 -24.72
C TYR A 248 -2.38 12.73 -24.86
N VAL A 249 -2.21 13.90 -24.24
CA VAL A 249 -3.16 15.01 -24.23
C VAL A 249 -2.46 16.27 -24.72
N SER A 250 -2.78 16.72 -25.94
CA SER A 250 -2.07 17.83 -26.61
C SER A 250 -2.30 19.21 -25.99
N GLU A 251 -3.37 19.33 -25.22
CA GLU A 251 -3.84 20.52 -24.52
C GLU A 251 -3.10 20.75 -23.20
N VAL A 252 -2.51 19.69 -22.63
CA VAL A 252 -1.67 19.78 -21.43
C VAL A 252 -0.29 20.33 -21.84
N LYS A 253 0.11 21.43 -21.20
CA LYS A 253 1.41 22.10 -21.39
C LYS A 253 2.34 21.96 -20.19
N GLY A 254 1.82 21.50 -19.06
CA GLY A 254 2.60 21.32 -17.83
C GLY A 254 1.75 20.78 -16.67
N VAL A 255 2.42 20.44 -15.59
CA VAL A 255 1.80 20.02 -14.32
C VAL A 255 2.26 20.97 -13.22
N GLU A 256 1.41 21.22 -12.22
CA GLU A 256 1.78 21.90 -10.98
C GLU A 256 1.37 21.07 -9.77
N GLN A 257 2.21 21.10 -8.73
CA GLN A 257 1.91 20.44 -7.47
C GLN A 257 1.15 21.43 -6.57
N GLU A 258 -0.05 21.04 -6.15
CA GLU A 258 -0.77 21.74 -5.09
C GLU A 258 -0.40 21.14 -3.74
N PHE A 259 -0.24 22.02 -2.75
CA PHE A 259 0.03 21.66 -1.37
C PHE A 259 -1.20 22.00 -0.52
N ASP A 260 -1.41 21.25 0.55
CA ASP A 260 -2.42 21.61 1.53
C ASP A 260 -2.06 22.97 2.13
N GLY A 261 -2.88 23.98 1.82
CA GLY A 261 -2.81 25.23 2.54
C GLY A 261 -3.10 24.94 4.01
N GLU A 262 -2.16 25.27 4.89
CA GLU A 262 -2.42 25.27 6.32
C GLU A 262 -3.66 26.14 6.57
N GLU A 263 -4.76 25.55 7.03
CA GLU A 263 -5.91 26.34 7.49
C GLU A 263 -5.40 27.25 8.61
N GLU A 264 -5.26 28.54 8.31
CA GLU A 264 -4.81 29.55 9.29
C GLU A 264 -5.68 29.43 10.54
N GLY A 265 -5.09 28.88 11.60
CA GLY A 265 -5.74 28.75 12.89
C GLY A 265 -6.24 30.11 13.32
N THR A 266 -7.57 30.28 13.35
CA THR A 266 -8.24 31.57 13.44
C THR A 266 -7.62 32.41 14.55
N SER A 267 -6.96 33.50 14.18
CA SER A 267 -6.23 34.34 15.11
C SER A 267 -7.22 35.06 16.03
N PHE A 268 -7.57 34.43 17.15
CA PHE A 268 -8.18 35.11 18.28
C PHE A 268 -7.13 36.08 18.85
N GLY A 269 -7.12 37.30 18.30
CA GLY A 269 -6.40 38.41 18.89
C GLY A 269 -6.90 38.65 20.31
N PRO A 270 -6.03 39.10 21.23
CA PRO A 270 -6.44 39.37 22.60
C PRO A 270 -7.52 40.45 22.62
N MET A 271 -8.66 40.14 23.23
CA MET A 271 -9.56 41.19 23.71
C MET A 271 -8.90 41.84 24.94
N GLU A 272 -8.66 43.15 24.87
CA GLU A 272 -8.33 44.00 26.02
C GLU A 272 -9.52 44.13 26.99
#